data_AF-A0A1Z5HWL2-F1
#
_entry.id   AF-A0A1Z5HWL2-F1
#
_cell.length_a   1.000
_cell.length_b   1.000
_cell.length_c   1.000
_cell.angle_alpha   90.00
_cell.angle_beta   90.00
_cell.angle_gamma   90.00
#
_symmetry.space_group_name_H-M   'P 1'
#
loop_
_entity.id
_entity.type
_entity.pdbx_description
1 polymer ?
#
loop_
_entity_poly.entity_id
_entity_poly.type
_entity_poly.pdbx_seq_one_letter_code
_entity_poly.pdbx_strand_id
1 'polypeptide(L)'
;MIDRLAKEQPVLVERCEALLADKAYDDTKLIVKLWDEHRIKPVIDIRNQWRDGEETRVLAGKDNVVYDYCGTVYCHCPRTNKR
;
A
#
# COMPACT_ATOMS: atom_id res chain seq x y z
N MET A 1 -0.07 4.62 -18.20
CA MET A 1 0.93 3.55 -18.47
C MET A 1 0.22 2.25 -18.83
N ILE A 2 -0.52 1.62 -17.90
CA ILE A 2 -1.24 0.35 -18.17
C ILE A 2 -2.23 0.44 -19.34
N ASP A 3 -2.93 1.58 -19.51
CA ASP A 3 -3.86 1.80 -20.64
C ASP A 3 -3.17 1.65 -22.01
N ARG A 4 -1.93 2.16 -22.10
CA ARG A 4 -1.14 2.05 -23.32
C ARG A 4 -0.72 0.60 -23.56
N LEU A 5 -0.32 -0.12 -22.51
CA LEU A 5 0.07 -1.53 -22.61
C LEU A 5 -1.12 -2.41 -22.99
N ALA A 6 -2.30 -2.16 -22.43
CA ALA A 6 -3.53 -2.88 -22.79
C ALA A 6 -3.92 -2.65 -24.26
N LYS A 7 -3.69 -1.44 -24.78
CA LYS A 7 -3.93 -1.11 -26.19
C LYS A 7 -2.90 -1.74 -27.13
N GLU A 8 -1.62 -1.65 -26.78
CA GLU A 8 -0.51 -2.04 -27.67
C GLU A 8 -0.17 -3.53 -27.59
N GLN A 9 -0.35 -4.16 -26.43
CA GLN A 9 0.03 -5.54 -26.12
C GLN A 9 -1.03 -6.24 -25.23
N PRO A 10 -2.28 -6.40 -25.69
CA PRO A 10 -3.39 -6.91 -24.88
C PRO A 10 -3.12 -8.30 -24.30
N VAL A 11 -2.47 -9.18 -25.05
CA VAL A 11 -2.13 -10.55 -24.62
C VAL A 11 -1.19 -10.56 -23.40
N LEU A 12 -0.31 -9.56 -23.27
CA LEU A 12 0.56 -9.45 -22.10
C LEU A 12 -0.24 -9.05 -20.85
N VAL A 13 -1.18 -8.11 -21.01
CA VAL A 13 -2.04 -7.66 -19.91
C VAL A 13 -2.96 -8.78 -19.45
N GLU A 14 -3.58 -9.51 -20.38
CA GLU A 14 -4.46 -10.65 -20.08
C GLU A 14 -3.76 -11.77 -19.30
N ARG A 15 -2.47 -12.01 -19.57
CA ARG A 15 -1.68 -13.06 -18.93
C ARG A 15 -0.90 -12.61 -17.70
N CYS A 16 -0.92 -11.31 -17.39
CA CYS A 16 -0.12 -10.76 -16.29
C CYS A 16 -0.81 -11.06 -14.95
N GLU A 17 -0.14 -11.78 -14.07
CA GLU A 17 -0.70 -12.09 -12.74
C GLU A 17 -0.41 -10.99 -11.72
N ALA A 18 0.73 -10.32 -11.85
CA ALA A 18 1.18 -9.30 -10.92
C ALA A 18 2.03 -8.23 -11.62
N LEU A 19 1.89 -6.99 -11.17
CA LEU A 19 2.74 -5.87 -11.55
C LEU A 19 3.58 -5.46 -10.33
N LEU A 20 4.90 -5.50 -10.50
CA LEU A 20 5.85 -5.05 -9.50
C LEU A 20 6.31 -3.64 -9.87
N ALA A 21 6.26 -2.71 -8.92
CA ALA A 21 6.74 -1.36 -9.10
C ALA A 21 7.29 -0.79 -7.80
N ASP A 22 8.08 0.28 -7.92
CA ASP A 22 8.58 1.02 -6.75
C ASP A 22 7.45 1.81 -6.06
N LYS A 23 7.70 2.24 -4.82
CA LYS A 23 6.72 2.99 -4.00
C LYS A 23 6.24 4.31 -4.59
N ALA A 24 6.94 4.90 -5.57
CA ALA A 24 6.43 6.10 -6.23
C ALA A 24 5.16 5.81 -7.06
N TYR A 25 4.93 4.54 -7.39
CA TYR A 25 3.70 4.03 -8.02
C TYR A 25 2.60 3.65 -7.03
N ASP A 26 2.77 3.88 -5.72
CA ASP A 26 1.70 3.78 -4.73
C ASP A 26 0.67 4.90 -4.96
N ASP A 27 -0.17 4.69 -5.96
CA ASP A 27 -1.22 5.58 -6.43
C ASP A 27 -2.54 4.81 -6.51
N THR A 28 -3.56 5.36 -5.86
CA THR A 28 -4.88 4.73 -5.76
C THR A 28 -5.50 4.45 -7.13
N LYS A 29 -5.34 5.35 -8.10
CA LYS A 29 -5.95 5.17 -9.44
C LYS A 29 -5.30 4.02 -10.19
N LEU A 30 -3.96 3.92 -10.13
CA LEU A 30 -3.23 2.81 -10.72
C LEU A 30 -3.61 1.47 -10.07
N ILE A 31 -3.59 1.41 -8.73
CA ILE A 31 -3.88 0.19 -7.96
C ILE A 31 -5.30 -0.34 -8.26
N VAL A 32 -6.30 0.55 -8.21
CA VAL A 32 -7.69 0.20 -8.51
C VAL A 32 -7.82 -0.31 -9.95
N LYS A 33 -7.22 0.37 -10.92
CA LYS A 33 -7.27 -0.05 -12.33
C LYS A 33 -6.64 -1.42 -12.55
N LEU A 34 -5.46 -1.67 -11.97
CA LEU A 34 -4.78 -2.96 -12.10
C LEU A 34 -5.67 -4.11 -11.62
N TRP A 35 -6.32 -3.95 -10.47
CA TRP A 35 -7.12 -5.02 -9.88
C TRP A 35 -8.53 -5.14 -10.47
N ASP A 36 -9.25 -4.03 -10.60
CA ASP A 36 -10.67 -4.05 -10.95
C ASP A 36 -10.89 -4.25 -12.46
N GLU A 37 -10.03 -3.66 -13.31
CA GLU A 37 -10.16 -3.77 -14.76
C GLU A 37 -9.36 -4.94 -15.34
N HIS A 38 -8.17 -5.22 -14.80
CA HIS A 38 -7.24 -6.18 -15.39
C HIS A 38 -6.97 -7.42 -14.54
N ARG A 39 -7.45 -7.47 -13.29
CA ARG A 39 -7.16 -8.57 -12.33
C ARG A 39 -5.66 -8.84 -12.11
N ILE A 40 -4.83 -7.84 -12.36
CA ILE A 40 -3.38 -7.86 -12.10
C ILE A 40 -3.17 -7.48 -10.64
N LYS A 41 -2.44 -8.30 -9.88
CA LYS A 41 -2.11 -7.99 -8.48
C LYS A 41 -1.06 -6.87 -8.43
N PRO A 42 -1.35 -5.72 -7.81
CA PRO A 42 -0.35 -4.69 -7.59
C PRO A 42 0.56 -5.09 -6.42
N VAL A 43 1.83 -5.36 -6.72
CA VAL A 43 2.89 -5.60 -5.71
C VAL A 43 3.75 -4.35 -5.67
N ILE A 44 3.28 -3.37 -4.92
CA ILE A 44 3.85 -2.01 -4.84
C ILE A 44 4.08 -1.69 -3.37
N ASP A 45 5.28 -1.23 -3.05
CA ASP A 45 5.63 -0.83 -1.68
C ASP A 45 4.88 0.44 -1.26
N ILE A 46 4.48 0.53 0.01
CA ILE A 46 3.64 1.63 0.51
C ILE A 46 4.47 2.91 0.59
N ARG A 47 3.95 4.04 0.09
CA ARG A 47 4.62 5.33 0.21
C ARG A 47 4.25 6.02 1.51
N ASN A 48 5.26 6.44 2.28
CA ASN A 48 5.01 7.29 3.45
C ASN A 48 4.50 8.68 3.01
N GLN A 49 3.25 8.96 3.36
CA GLN A 49 2.57 10.23 3.08
C GLN A 49 2.38 11.11 4.31
N TRP A 50 2.89 10.68 5.48
CA TRP A 50 2.79 11.44 6.72
C TRP A 50 3.76 12.63 6.68
N ARG A 51 3.33 13.77 7.23
CA ARG A 51 4.05 15.06 7.11
C ARG A 51 4.42 15.66 8.46
N ASP A 52 3.97 15.03 9.55
CA ASP A 52 4.18 15.43 10.94
C ASP A 52 5.54 14.95 11.48
N GLY A 53 6.20 14.02 10.79
CA GLY A 53 7.48 13.43 11.21
C GLY A 53 7.32 12.30 12.23
N GLU A 54 6.09 11.95 12.59
CA GLU A 54 5.79 10.87 13.51
C GLU A 54 6.04 9.50 12.84
N GLU A 55 6.59 8.56 13.60
CA GLU A 55 6.83 7.19 13.11
C GLU A 55 5.61 6.29 13.28
N THR A 56 4.74 6.60 14.25
CA THR A 56 3.54 5.80 14.56
C THR A 56 2.35 6.67 14.93
N ARG A 57 1.13 6.13 14.77
CA ARG A 57 -0.12 6.75 15.21
C ARG A 57 -0.93 5.80 16.07
N VAL A 58 -1.62 6.32 17.08
CA VAL A 58 -2.50 5.52 17.94
C VAL A 58 -3.70 5.03 17.13
N LEU A 59 -4.01 3.74 17.23
CA LEU A 59 -5.19 3.14 16.61
C LEU A 59 -6.45 3.70 17.26
N ALA A 60 -7.37 4.24 16.46
CA ALA A 60 -8.60 4.84 16.95
C ALA A 60 -9.37 3.90 17.90
N GLY A 61 -9.74 4.40 19.08
CA GLY A 61 -10.44 3.63 20.12
C GLY A 61 -9.53 2.70 20.95
N LYS A 62 -8.21 2.85 20.85
CA LYS A 62 -7.21 2.17 21.70
C LYS A 62 -6.29 3.21 22.34
N ASP A 63 -5.71 2.86 23.48
CA ASP A 63 -4.81 3.75 24.22
C ASP A 63 -3.33 3.37 24.07
N ASN A 64 -3.05 2.10 23.75
CA ASN A 64 -1.71 1.52 23.79
C ASN A 64 -1.36 0.75 22.51
N VAL A 65 -2.19 0.83 21.48
CA VAL A 65 -1.94 0.18 20.18
C VAL A 65 -1.60 1.26 19.18
N VAL A 66 -0.45 1.13 18.52
CA VAL A 66 0.01 2.07 17.49
C VAL A 66 0.30 1.34 16.19
N TYR A 67 0.28 2.05 15.08
CA TYR A 67 0.65 1.52 13.77
C TYR A 67 1.59 2.47 13.04
N ASP A 68 2.46 1.95 12.17
CA ASP A 68 3.32 2.74 11.29
C ASP A 68 2.65 3.05 9.95
N TYR A 69 3.30 3.83 9.09
CA TYR A 69 2.76 4.22 7.78
C TYR A 69 2.50 3.04 6.83
N CYS A 70 3.18 1.90 7.04
CA CYS A 70 2.98 0.66 6.29
C CYS A 70 1.84 -0.20 6.87
N GLY A 71 1.25 0.18 8.00
CA GLY A 71 0.21 -0.58 8.67
C GLY A 71 0.73 -1.70 9.58
N THR A 72 2.03 -1.74 9.90
CA THR A 72 2.52 -2.66 10.94
C THR A 72 1.99 -2.21 12.29
N VAL A 73 1.41 -3.12 13.05
CA VAL A 73 0.76 -2.81 14.33
C VAL A 73 1.65 -3.24 15.50
N TYR A 74 1.74 -2.39 16.51
CA TYR A 74 2.54 -2.59 17.72
C TYR A 74 1.69 -2.32 18.97
N CYS A 75 2.02 -2.97 20.07
CA CYS A 75 1.33 -2.81 21.35
C CYS A 75 2.32 -2.37 22.42
N HIS A 76 2.05 -1.25 23.06
CA HIS A 76 2.81 -0.78 24.20
C HIS A 76 2.23 -1.38 25.49
N CYS A 77 3.09 -1.88 26.36
CA CYS A 77 2.69 -2.36 27.68
C CYS A 77 2.04 -1.21 28.49
N PRO A 78 0.77 -1.31 28.94
CA PRO A 78 0.10 -0.22 29.65
C PRO A 78 0.76 0.22 30.96
N ARG A 79 1.63 -0.62 31.53
CA ARG A 79 2.35 -0.32 32.78
C ARG A 79 3.71 0.32 32.56
N THR A 80 4.44 -0.12 31.52
CA THR A 80 5.85 0.24 31.32
C THR A 80 6.09 1.06 30.06
N ASN A 81 5.06 1.22 29.23
CA ASN A 81 5.08 1.85 27.91
C ASN A 81 6.10 1.24 26.91
N LYS A 82 6.65 0.07 27.22
CA LYS A 82 7.55 -0.66 26.31
C LYS A 82 6.75 -1.28 25.17
N ARG A 83 7.23 -1.05 23.95
CA ARG A 83 6.76 -1.68 22.72
C ARG A 83 7.12 -3.16 22.68
#